data_AF-A0A162MBJ1-F1
#
_entry.id   AF-A0A162MBJ1-F1
#
_cell.length_a   1.000
_cell.length_b   1.000
_cell.length_c   1.000
_cell.angle_alpha   90.00
_cell.angle_beta   90.00
_cell.angle_gamma   90.00
#
_symmetry.space_group_name_H-M   'P 1'
#
loop_
_entity.id
_entity.type
_entity.pdbx_description
1 polymer ?
#
loop_
_entity_poly.entity_id
_entity_poly.type
_entity_poly.pdbx_seq_one_letter_code
_entity_poly.pdbx_strand_id
1 'polypeptide(L)'
;MEEGKLELDAPLVQYLPYFRTTDNLVSNTITVEQLLSHTAGFSGDIGIGNLLCPNIREFSMYDEMKQQCLISDSILQSISNREDVTKSFGSITLSHTPGTNWSYCTEAYMIAADLFEKVSGNQWDECMEDLLSKKLNLKRTTLHAEKVQEDEDSAQYYCSHHNGSEHNLETNVSASPFPINALGAPMGFIYSTANDLCTYLASYMKDNPFMSQAIIDRMYEPVWRFDEKEGYGLGWGIRQHEGHIIFEHGGEFPGVNAYVCMVPSEKIGVVVVSNHDETPSQKICYAVLDSLIQKKTD
;
A
#
# COMPACT_ATOMS: atom_id res chain seq x y z
N MET A 1 -16.88 8.33 3.09
CA MET A 1 -17.82 8.50 1.97
C MET A 1 -19.22 8.03 2.32
N GLU A 2 -19.45 6.74 2.62
CA GLU A 2 -20.80 6.21 2.91
C GLU A 2 -21.54 6.97 4.03
N GLU A 3 -20.83 7.40 5.07
CA GLU A 3 -21.39 8.17 6.18
C GLU A 3 -21.55 9.67 5.87
N GLY A 4 -21.26 10.13 4.65
CA GLY A 4 -21.32 11.54 4.25
C GLY A 4 -20.26 12.45 4.90
N LYS A 5 -19.27 11.89 5.59
CA LYS A 5 -18.23 12.65 6.31
C LYS A 5 -17.03 13.08 5.44
N LEU A 6 -16.89 12.52 4.23
CA LEU A 6 -15.74 12.71 3.35
C LEU A 6 -16.20 12.81 1.90
N GLU A 7 -15.73 13.84 1.21
CA GLU A 7 -15.91 14.10 -0.22
C GLU A 7 -14.56 13.92 -0.94
N LEU A 8 -14.57 13.30 -2.13
CA LEU A 8 -13.33 12.95 -2.84
C LEU A 8 -12.70 14.16 -3.56
N ASP A 9 -13.53 15.07 -4.07
CA ASP A 9 -13.13 16.29 -4.76
C ASP A 9 -12.81 17.45 -3.79
N ALA A 10 -13.13 17.30 -2.52
CA ALA A 10 -12.78 18.29 -1.50
C ALA A 10 -11.26 18.38 -1.30
N PRO A 11 -10.71 19.60 -1.12
CA PRO A 11 -9.31 19.79 -0.77
C PRO A 11 -8.94 19.14 0.57
N LEU A 12 -7.78 18.51 0.67
CA LEU A 12 -7.27 17.91 1.92
C LEU A 12 -7.28 18.90 3.08
N VAL A 13 -6.92 20.16 2.82
CA VAL A 13 -6.85 21.23 3.82
C VAL A 13 -8.18 21.53 4.50
N GLN A 14 -9.31 21.12 3.91
CA GLN A 14 -10.63 21.21 4.53
C GLN A 14 -10.73 20.31 5.78
N TYR A 15 -10.10 19.14 5.75
CA TYR A 15 -10.12 18.16 6.84
C TYR A 15 -8.82 18.21 7.67
N LEU A 16 -7.69 18.48 7.00
CA LEU A 16 -6.35 18.54 7.57
C LEU A 16 -5.80 19.97 7.42
N PRO A 17 -6.24 20.95 8.23
CA PRO A 17 -5.88 22.37 8.05
C PRO A 17 -4.38 22.66 8.16
N TYR A 18 -3.62 21.72 8.74
CA TYR A 18 -2.16 21.76 8.86
C TYR A 18 -1.41 21.11 7.69
N PHE A 19 -2.08 20.41 6.77
CA PHE A 19 -1.43 19.83 5.59
C PHE A 19 -0.87 20.94 4.70
N ARG A 20 0.43 20.91 4.43
CA ARG A 20 1.12 21.81 3.51
C ARG A 20 2.19 21.06 2.75
N THR A 21 2.58 21.62 1.61
CA THR A 21 3.83 21.35 0.89
C THR A 21 4.67 22.62 0.87
N THR A 22 5.81 22.61 0.19
CA THR A 22 6.61 23.84 -0.02
C THR A 22 5.85 24.95 -0.77
N ASP A 23 4.81 24.60 -1.54
CA ASP A 23 3.89 25.56 -2.17
C ASP A 23 2.52 25.52 -1.48
N ASN A 24 2.28 26.51 -0.61
CA ASN A 24 1.04 26.64 0.14
C ASN A 24 -0.19 26.90 -0.75
N LEU A 25 -0.04 27.56 -1.91
CA LEU A 25 -1.17 27.83 -2.79
C LEU A 25 -1.62 26.55 -3.47
N VAL A 26 -0.68 25.74 -3.95
CA VAL A 26 -0.97 24.43 -4.53
C VAL A 26 -1.47 23.44 -3.47
N SER A 27 -0.95 23.51 -2.25
CA SER A 27 -1.41 22.67 -1.13
C SER A 27 -2.94 22.79 -0.91
N ASN A 28 -3.49 23.99 -1.09
CA ASN A 28 -4.92 24.25 -0.90
C ASN A 28 -5.81 23.66 -2.01
N THR A 29 -5.24 23.11 -3.07
CA THR A 29 -5.97 22.52 -4.19
C THR A 29 -5.87 21.01 -4.27
N ILE A 30 -4.97 20.38 -3.51
CA ILE A 30 -4.81 18.91 -3.53
C ILE A 30 -6.05 18.27 -2.92
N THR A 31 -6.73 17.42 -3.68
CA THR A 31 -7.97 16.76 -3.24
C THR A 31 -7.72 15.40 -2.56
N VAL A 32 -8.74 14.89 -1.88
CA VAL A 32 -8.72 13.52 -1.33
C VAL A 32 -8.54 12.47 -2.43
N GLU A 33 -9.20 12.66 -3.57
CA GLU A 33 -9.06 11.77 -4.74
C GLU A 33 -7.63 11.74 -5.27
N GLN A 34 -6.99 12.90 -5.35
CA GLN A 34 -5.60 13.01 -5.82
C GLN A 34 -4.62 12.32 -4.86
N LEU A 35 -4.89 12.40 -3.56
CA LEU A 35 -4.13 11.67 -2.55
C LEU A 35 -4.25 10.15 -2.75
N LEU A 36 -5.47 9.64 -2.87
CA LEU A 36 -5.77 8.19 -2.95
C LEU A 36 -5.42 7.56 -4.31
N SER A 37 -5.18 8.36 -5.34
CA SER A 37 -4.88 7.90 -6.70
C SER A 37 -3.44 8.15 -7.14
N HIS A 38 -2.58 8.65 -6.24
CA HIS A 38 -1.19 9.02 -6.54
C HIS A 38 -1.04 10.11 -7.61
N THR A 39 -2.02 11.02 -7.69
CA THR A 39 -1.99 12.18 -8.60
C THR A 39 -1.79 13.50 -7.86
N ALA A 40 -1.48 13.47 -6.56
CA ALA A 40 -1.25 14.64 -5.72
C ALA A 40 0.06 15.42 -6.01
N GLY A 41 0.96 14.90 -6.85
CA GLY A 41 2.25 15.53 -7.14
C GLY A 41 3.39 15.12 -6.21
N PHE A 42 3.19 14.15 -5.34
CA PHE A 42 4.24 13.66 -4.45
C PHE A 42 5.27 12.83 -5.21
N SER A 43 6.54 12.94 -4.83
CA SER A 43 7.58 12.03 -5.33
C SER A 43 7.42 10.65 -4.69
N GLY A 44 7.80 9.60 -5.42
CA GLY A 44 7.91 8.24 -4.85
C GLY A 44 9.10 8.08 -3.90
N ASP A 45 10.11 8.95 -3.99
CA ASP A 45 11.37 8.83 -3.26
C ASP A 45 11.41 9.64 -1.95
N ILE A 46 10.26 9.85 -1.30
CA ILE A 46 10.19 10.59 -0.02
C ILE A 46 10.82 9.75 1.11
N GLY A 47 10.41 8.48 1.21
CA GLY A 47 10.98 7.45 2.08
C GLY A 47 10.82 7.67 3.58
N ILE A 48 9.96 8.59 4.01
CA ILE A 48 9.61 8.82 5.42
C ILE A 48 9.06 7.54 6.02
N GLY A 49 8.08 6.92 5.35
CA GLY A 49 7.36 5.80 5.93
C GLY A 49 8.27 4.61 6.20
N ASN A 50 9.17 4.32 5.26
CA ASN A 50 10.16 3.25 5.42
C ASN A 50 11.21 3.57 6.50
N LEU A 51 11.71 4.81 6.54
CA LEU A 51 12.73 5.23 7.51
C LEU A 51 12.19 5.37 8.94
N LEU A 52 10.87 5.40 9.14
CA LEU A 52 10.22 5.37 10.45
C LEU A 52 10.09 3.96 11.06
N CYS A 53 10.35 2.91 10.28
CA CYS A 53 10.41 1.54 10.78
C CYS A 53 11.47 1.45 11.89
N PRO A 54 11.13 1.17 13.17
CA PRO A 54 12.08 1.30 14.28
C PRO A 54 13.30 0.37 14.16
N ASN A 55 13.14 -0.78 13.50
CA ASN A 55 14.22 -1.71 13.24
C ASN A 55 14.84 -1.55 11.84
N ILE A 56 14.61 -0.43 11.14
CA ILE A 56 15.14 -0.20 9.78
C ILE A 56 16.67 -0.35 9.70
N ARG A 57 17.39 -0.02 10.77
CA ARG A 57 18.86 -0.12 10.85
C ARG A 57 19.39 -1.56 10.84
N GLU A 58 18.51 -2.55 11.05
CA GLU A 58 18.85 -3.97 10.98
C GLU A 58 18.82 -4.49 9.54
N PHE A 59 18.21 -3.74 8.61
CA PHE A 59 18.15 -4.11 7.19
C PHE A 59 19.45 -3.75 6.49
N SER A 60 19.96 -4.67 5.67
CA SER A 60 21.22 -4.51 4.93
C SER A 60 21.24 -3.30 3.99
N MET A 61 20.08 -2.85 3.53
CA MET A 61 19.94 -1.73 2.60
C MET A 61 19.68 -0.37 3.24
N TYR A 62 19.73 -0.28 4.58
CA TYR A 62 19.45 0.97 5.29
C TYR A 62 20.26 2.16 4.75
N ASP A 63 21.57 1.99 4.54
CA ASP A 63 22.43 3.07 4.07
C ASP A 63 22.07 3.53 2.65
N GLU A 64 21.69 2.60 1.76
CA GLU A 64 21.25 2.90 0.40
C GLU A 64 19.91 3.65 0.42
N MET A 65 18.93 3.15 1.18
CA MET A 65 17.63 3.81 1.35
C MET A 65 17.81 5.22 1.91
N LYS A 66 18.64 5.38 2.94
CA LYS A 66 18.86 6.68 3.59
C LYS A 66 19.53 7.70 2.65
N GLN A 67 20.37 7.25 1.73
CA GLN A 67 21.00 8.13 0.72
C GLN A 67 20.04 8.59 -0.36
N GLN A 68 19.03 7.79 -0.69
CA GLN A 68 18.02 8.12 -1.71
C GLN A 68 16.94 9.08 -1.17
N CYS A 69 16.63 8.98 0.12
CA CYS A 69 15.57 9.77 0.73
C CYS A 69 15.99 11.23 0.94
N LEU A 70 15.10 12.17 0.63
CA LEU A 70 15.34 13.61 0.74
C LEU A 70 15.05 14.18 2.13
N ILE A 71 15.12 13.38 3.21
CA ILE A 71 14.67 13.75 4.55
C ILE A 71 15.76 13.75 5.63
N SER A 72 15.80 14.84 6.41
CA SER A 72 16.74 15.00 7.51
C SER A 72 16.37 14.13 8.73
N ASP A 73 17.39 13.75 9.50
CA ASP A 73 17.20 13.02 10.76
C ASP A 73 16.36 13.81 11.77
N SER A 74 16.43 15.14 11.75
CA SER A 74 15.62 15.99 12.61
C SER A 74 14.12 15.87 12.32
N ILE A 75 13.74 15.70 11.05
CA ILE A 75 12.33 15.49 10.69
C ILE A 75 11.89 14.10 11.15
N LEU A 76 12.68 13.06 10.88
CA LEU A 76 12.37 11.71 11.32
C LEU A 76 12.19 11.61 12.85
N GLN A 77 13.07 12.26 13.62
CA GLN A 77 12.99 12.31 15.09
C GLN A 77 11.78 13.10 15.61
N SER A 78 11.19 13.97 14.80
CA SER A 78 10.01 14.76 15.19
C SER A 78 8.69 14.03 15.00
N ILE A 79 8.70 12.90 14.28
CA ILE A 79 7.49 12.16 13.94
C ILE A 79 7.17 11.16 15.06
N SER A 80 6.00 11.34 15.67
CA SER A 80 5.49 10.44 16.71
C SER A 80 4.14 9.80 16.36
N ASN A 81 3.43 10.36 15.38
CA ASN A 81 2.09 9.94 14.96
C ASN A 81 1.86 10.31 13.48
N ARG A 82 0.70 9.91 12.93
CA ARG A 82 0.36 10.11 11.51
C ARG A 82 0.14 11.58 11.14
N GLU A 83 -0.35 12.39 12.08
CA GLU A 83 -0.46 13.84 11.90
C GLU A 83 0.93 14.50 11.75
N ASP A 84 1.95 14.04 12.47
CA ASP A 84 3.32 14.55 12.32
C ASP A 84 3.91 14.18 10.94
N VAL A 85 3.57 13.00 10.40
CA VAL A 85 3.89 12.64 9.01
C VAL A 85 3.24 13.64 8.05
N THR A 86 1.95 13.91 8.19
CA THR A 86 1.25 14.92 7.37
C THR A 86 1.88 16.31 7.49
N LYS A 87 2.30 16.74 8.69
CA LYS A 87 2.98 18.04 8.88
C LYS A 87 4.36 18.08 8.22
N SER A 88 5.09 16.97 8.22
CA SER A 88 6.42 16.88 7.61
C SER A 88 6.40 17.15 6.10
N PHE A 89 5.25 16.93 5.44
CA PHE A 89 5.06 17.27 4.03
C PHE A 89 5.24 18.76 3.74
N GLY A 90 5.17 19.65 4.74
CA GLY A 90 5.48 21.08 4.57
C GLY A 90 6.90 21.36 4.05
N SER A 91 7.79 20.38 4.16
CA SER A 91 9.16 20.42 3.61
C SER A 91 9.31 19.78 2.22
N ILE A 92 8.25 19.16 1.70
CA ILE A 92 8.28 18.38 0.45
C ILE A 92 7.95 19.27 -0.75
N THR A 93 8.75 19.15 -1.79
CA THR A 93 8.51 19.76 -3.10
C THR A 93 7.77 18.78 -3.99
N LEU A 94 6.71 19.25 -4.66
CA LEU A 94 5.97 18.42 -5.60
C LEU A 94 6.81 18.10 -6.84
N SER A 95 6.75 16.86 -7.32
CA SER A 95 7.39 16.40 -8.55
C SER A 95 6.65 16.90 -9.80
N HIS A 96 5.35 17.19 -9.67
CA HIS A 96 4.50 17.73 -10.73
C HIS A 96 3.28 18.45 -10.16
N THR A 97 2.55 19.19 -11.00
CA THR A 97 1.28 19.81 -10.62
C THR A 97 0.25 18.73 -10.30
N PRO A 98 -0.54 18.86 -9.22
CA PRO A 98 -1.59 17.89 -8.89
C PRO A 98 -2.55 17.66 -10.06
N GLY A 99 -2.89 16.40 -10.32
CA GLY A 99 -3.76 15.97 -11.42
C GLY A 99 -3.16 15.99 -12.82
N THR A 100 -1.91 16.46 -13.01
CA THR A 100 -1.28 16.54 -14.34
C THR A 100 -0.38 15.36 -14.69
N ASN A 101 -0.01 14.55 -13.70
CA ASN A 101 0.80 13.34 -13.86
C ASN A 101 0.48 12.35 -12.72
N TRP A 102 1.06 11.16 -12.80
CA TRP A 102 0.96 10.10 -11.81
C TRP A 102 2.33 9.71 -11.29
N SER A 103 2.46 9.61 -9.97
CA SER A 103 3.70 9.25 -9.28
C SER A 103 3.35 8.52 -8.00
N TYR A 104 3.53 7.20 -8.00
CA TYR A 104 3.23 6.35 -6.84
C TYR A 104 3.95 6.85 -5.59
N CYS A 105 3.20 7.10 -4.51
CA CYS A 105 3.73 7.60 -3.26
C CYS A 105 3.12 6.81 -2.09
N THR A 106 3.94 5.98 -1.45
CA THR A 106 3.50 5.18 -0.30
C THR A 106 3.00 6.03 0.86
N GLU A 107 3.68 7.14 1.14
CA GLU A 107 3.38 8.06 2.24
C GLU A 107 2.01 8.74 2.08
N ALA A 108 1.47 8.79 0.86
CA ALA A 108 0.11 9.28 0.62
C ALA A 108 -0.93 8.49 1.45
N TYR A 109 -0.70 7.19 1.66
CA TYR A 109 -1.59 6.35 2.46
C TYR A 109 -1.42 6.55 3.97
N MET A 110 -0.27 7.08 4.43
CA MET A 110 -0.12 7.52 5.81
C MET A 110 -0.92 8.81 6.07
N ILE A 111 -0.90 9.75 5.12
CA ILE A 111 -1.76 10.95 5.15
C ILE A 111 -3.25 10.54 5.07
N ALA A 112 -3.58 9.52 4.27
CA ALA A 112 -4.96 9.01 4.18
C ALA A 112 -5.45 8.42 5.52
N ALA A 113 -4.56 7.82 6.31
CA ALA A 113 -4.88 7.36 7.65
C ALA A 113 -5.05 8.51 8.65
N ASP A 114 -4.21 9.56 8.60
CA ASP A 114 -4.45 10.80 9.37
C ASP A 114 -5.80 11.44 9.01
N LEU A 115 -6.10 11.53 7.70
CA LEU A 115 -7.40 11.98 7.19
C LEU A 115 -8.55 11.15 7.76
N PHE A 116 -8.43 9.83 7.75
CA PHE A 116 -9.43 8.93 8.34
C PHE A 116 -9.63 9.22 9.83
N GLU A 117 -8.56 9.38 10.60
CA GLU A 117 -8.63 9.64 12.04
C GLU A 117 -9.34 10.96 12.34
N LYS A 118 -9.03 12.03 11.59
CA LYS A 118 -9.66 13.35 11.78
C LYS A 118 -11.12 13.37 11.37
N VAL A 119 -11.46 12.70 10.27
CA VAL A 119 -12.83 12.70 9.74
C VAL A 119 -13.74 11.77 10.52
N SER A 120 -13.24 10.61 10.96
CA SER A 120 -14.03 9.62 11.69
C SER A 120 -14.11 9.92 13.19
N GLY A 121 -13.07 10.53 13.76
CA GLY A 121 -12.87 10.65 15.21
C GLY A 121 -12.36 9.38 15.89
N ASN A 122 -12.09 8.32 15.13
CA ASN A 122 -11.61 7.04 15.64
C ASN A 122 -10.12 6.84 15.31
N GLN A 123 -9.43 6.00 16.08
CA GLN A 123 -8.07 5.57 15.74
C GLN A 123 -8.09 4.62 14.55
N TRP A 124 -7.15 4.80 13.61
CA TRP A 124 -7.09 3.96 12.40
C TRP A 124 -6.83 2.50 12.74
N ASP A 125 -5.90 2.22 13.67
CA ASP A 125 -5.49 0.85 14.04
C ASP A 125 -6.66 0.06 14.63
N GLU A 126 -7.44 0.66 15.53
CA GLU A 126 -8.63 0.03 16.13
C GLU A 126 -9.70 -0.28 15.08
N CYS A 127 -9.95 0.66 14.16
CA CYS A 127 -10.91 0.46 13.08
C CYS A 127 -10.45 -0.63 12.11
N MET A 128 -9.14 -0.69 11.83
CA MET A 128 -8.57 -1.73 10.99
C MET A 128 -8.62 -3.09 11.67
N GLU A 129 -8.29 -3.20 12.94
CA GLU A 129 -8.44 -4.47 13.67
C GLU A 129 -9.88 -4.99 13.63
N ASP A 130 -10.87 -4.11 13.80
CA ASP A 130 -12.28 -4.46 13.71
C ASP A 130 -12.67 -4.88 12.30
N LEU A 131 -12.18 -4.20 11.27
CA LEU A 131 -12.38 -4.57 9.86
C LEU A 131 -11.81 -5.97 9.58
N LEU A 132 -10.55 -6.22 9.97
CA LEU A 132 -9.85 -7.47 9.72
C LEU A 132 -10.50 -8.63 10.49
N SER A 133 -10.72 -8.47 11.79
CA SER A 133 -11.14 -9.56 12.67
C SER A 133 -12.65 -9.81 12.71
N LYS A 134 -13.47 -8.75 12.70
CA LYS A 134 -14.93 -8.87 12.89
C LYS A 134 -15.68 -8.89 11.56
N LYS A 135 -15.31 -7.99 10.63
CA LYS A 135 -16.06 -7.81 9.37
C LYS A 135 -15.59 -8.78 8.29
N LEU A 136 -14.28 -8.91 8.10
CA LEU A 136 -13.69 -9.80 7.10
C LEU A 136 -13.33 -11.18 7.66
N ASN A 137 -13.19 -11.30 8.99
CA ASN A 137 -12.88 -12.55 9.68
C ASN A 137 -11.56 -13.19 9.22
N LEU A 138 -10.55 -12.36 8.96
CA LEU A 138 -9.20 -12.76 8.57
C LEU A 138 -8.44 -13.26 9.80
N LYS A 139 -8.00 -14.51 9.79
CA LYS A 139 -7.57 -15.23 11.01
C LYS A 139 -6.09 -15.06 11.34
N ARG A 140 -5.27 -14.81 10.32
CA ARG A 140 -3.82 -14.63 10.38
C ARG A 140 -3.42 -13.32 9.69
N THR A 141 -4.29 -12.31 9.74
CA THR A 141 -3.99 -10.95 9.27
C THR A 141 -3.96 -9.99 10.44
N THR A 142 -2.89 -9.22 10.58
CA THR A 142 -2.63 -8.45 11.80
C THR A 142 -1.77 -7.22 11.50
N LEU A 143 -1.88 -6.20 12.38
CA LEU A 143 -0.99 -5.04 12.42
C LEU A 143 0.24 -5.28 13.34
N HIS A 144 0.20 -6.37 14.10
CA HIS A 144 1.12 -6.69 15.19
C HIS A 144 2.21 -7.64 14.72
N ALA A 145 3.44 -7.13 14.57
CA ALA A 145 4.59 -7.91 14.11
C ALA A 145 4.96 -9.03 15.09
N GLU A 146 4.82 -8.79 16.40
CA GLU A 146 5.11 -9.77 17.45
C GLU A 146 4.25 -11.03 17.32
N LYS A 147 2.98 -10.90 16.93
CA LYS A 147 2.10 -12.06 16.67
C LYS A 147 2.60 -12.89 15.49
N VAL A 148 3.24 -12.27 14.51
CA VAL A 148 3.82 -12.96 13.35
C VAL A 148 5.10 -13.68 13.77
N GLN A 149 5.96 -13.01 14.54
CA GLN A 149 7.23 -13.56 15.01
C GLN A 149 7.04 -14.74 15.99
N GLU A 150 5.93 -14.75 16.75
CA GLU A 150 5.55 -15.85 17.65
C GLU A 150 4.82 -17.00 16.94
N ASP A 151 4.37 -16.81 15.70
CA ASP A 151 3.68 -17.85 14.92
C ASP A 151 4.70 -18.82 14.31
N GLU A 152 4.62 -20.10 14.71
CA GLU A 152 5.50 -21.17 14.22
C GLU A 152 5.38 -21.42 12.71
N ASP A 153 4.26 -21.01 12.09
CA ASP A 153 3.99 -21.08 10.65
C ASP A 153 4.21 -19.72 9.96
N SER A 154 5.09 -18.87 10.52
CA SER A 154 5.57 -17.64 9.88
C SER A 154 6.79 -17.93 8.99
N ALA A 155 6.88 -17.21 7.86
CA ALA A 155 8.00 -17.37 6.93
C ALA A 155 9.14 -16.41 7.27
N GLN A 156 10.36 -16.93 7.45
CA GLN A 156 11.57 -16.11 7.50
C GLN A 156 11.77 -15.37 6.16
N TYR A 157 12.06 -14.07 6.21
CA TYR A 157 12.28 -13.24 5.01
C TYR A 157 13.74 -13.33 4.55
N TYR A 158 13.94 -13.23 3.24
CA TYR A 158 15.26 -13.33 2.60
C TYR A 158 15.45 -12.25 1.55
N CYS A 159 16.49 -11.43 1.68
CA CYS A 159 16.89 -10.50 0.62
C CYS A 159 17.94 -11.14 -0.27
N SER A 160 17.93 -10.78 -1.56
CA SER A 160 19.12 -10.94 -2.39
C SER A 160 20.29 -10.12 -1.83
N HIS A 161 21.52 -10.64 -1.95
CA HIS A 161 22.69 -9.88 -1.52
C HIS A 161 22.91 -8.64 -2.41
N HIS A 162 22.82 -7.45 -1.82
CA HIS A 162 23.38 -6.23 -2.39
C HIS A 162 24.88 -6.15 -2.06
N ASN A 163 25.65 -5.43 -2.89
CA ASN A 163 27.12 -5.35 -2.79
C ASN A 163 27.57 -5.03 -1.35
N GLY A 164 28.37 -5.91 -0.73
CA GLY A 164 29.09 -5.62 0.53
C GLY A 164 28.73 -6.43 1.76
N SER A 165 27.68 -7.26 1.75
CA SER A 165 27.39 -8.21 2.85
C SER A 165 28.16 -9.54 2.68
N GLU A 166 28.56 -10.17 3.80
CA GLU A 166 29.25 -11.47 3.81
C GLU A 166 28.54 -12.48 2.91
N HIS A 167 29.22 -12.89 1.84
CA HIS A 167 28.68 -13.82 0.85
C HIS A 167 28.47 -15.20 1.47
N ASN A 168 27.22 -15.63 1.60
CA ASN A 168 26.94 -17.06 1.66
C ASN A 168 27.03 -17.60 0.23
N LEU A 169 28.19 -18.18 -0.10
CA LEU A 169 28.57 -18.65 -1.44
C LEU A 169 27.65 -19.75 -2.01
N GLU A 170 26.75 -20.32 -1.20
CA GLU A 170 25.86 -21.41 -1.62
C GLU A 170 24.45 -20.96 -2.06
N THR A 171 23.90 -19.86 -1.51
CA THR A 171 22.47 -19.52 -1.69
C THR A 171 22.18 -18.12 -2.27
N ASN A 172 23.18 -17.24 -2.39
CA ASN A 172 23.01 -15.85 -2.88
C ASN A 172 21.97 -14.99 -2.14
N VAL A 173 21.46 -15.44 -0.99
CA VAL A 173 20.44 -14.74 -0.19
C VAL A 173 20.85 -14.61 1.28
N SER A 174 20.41 -13.54 1.93
CA SER A 174 20.58 -13.31 3.38
C SER A 174 19.25 -13.25 4.09
N ALA A 175 19.18 -13.79 5.31
CA ALA A 175 18.03 -13.59 6.17
C ALA A 175 17.82 -12.08 6.43
N SER A 176 16.59 -11.62 6.22
CA SER A 176 16.15 -10.25 6.47
C SER A 176 15.36 -10.19 7.78
N PRO A 177 15.51 -9.15 8.62
CA PRO A 177 14.64 -8.98 9.77
C PRO A 177 13.18 -8.77 9.34
N PHE A 178 12.23 -9.13 10.21
CA PHE A 178 10.83 -8.76 10.00
C PHE A 178 10.68 -7.24 10.14
N PRO A 179 10.04 -6.54 9.19
CA PRO A 179 9.78 -5.13 9.37
C PRO A 179 8.80 -4.92 10.52
N ILE A 180 9.00 -3.89 11.33
CA ILE A 180 8.08 -3.52 12.42
C ILE A 180 7.73 -2.05 12.20
N ASN A 181 6.49 -1.71 11.86
CA ASN A 181 6.14 -0.30 11.65
C ASN A 181 4.63 -0.05 11.75
N ALA A 182 4.09 -0.04 12.98
CA ALA A 182 2.67 0.23 13.20
C ALA A 182 2.24 1.61 12.65
N LEU A 183 3.11 2.62 12.75
CA LEU A 183 2.85 3.95 12.20
C LEU A 183 2.69 3.90 10.67
N GLY A 184 3.57 3.14 10.00
CA GLY A 184 3.54 2.86 8.56
C GLY A 184 2.54 1.81 8.10
N ALA A 185 1.79 1.15 9.00
CA ALA A 185 0.83 0.11 8.60
C ALA A 185 -0.10 0.50 7.43
N PRO A 186 -0.63 1.73 7.33
CA PRO A 186 -1.45 2.15 6.19
C PRO A 186 -0.78 2.05 4.81
N MET A 187 0.55 2.11 4.73
CA MET A 187 1.28 2.07 3.46
C MET A 187 1.82 0.69 3.06
N GLY A 188 1.75 -0.32 3.94
CA GLY A 188 2.24 -1.67 3.59
C GLY A 188 2.68 -2.59 4.73
N PHE A 189 2.67 -2.14 5.99
CA PHE A 189 3.11 -2.95 7.14
C PHE A 189 1.94 -3.71 7.79
N ILE A 190 1.14 -4.37 6.97
CA ILE A 190 0.08 -5.30 7.40
C ILE A 190 0.53 -6.72 7.03
N TYR A 191 0.56 -7.61 8.01
CA TYR A 191 1.01 -8.99 7.82
C TYR A 191 -0.18 -9.88 7.57
N SER A 192 -0.07 -10.80 6.61
CA SER A 192 -1.17 -11.66 6.21
C SER A 192 -0.68 -13.00 5.65
N THR A 193 -1.62 -13.83 5.19
CA THR A 193 -1.38 -15.08 4.49
C THR A 193 -2.06 -15.04 3.13
N ALA A 194 -1.63 -15.90 2.20
CA ALA A 194 -2.32 -16.04 0.92
C ALA A 194 -3.82 -16.36 1.09
N ASN A 195 -4.18 -17.18 2.07
CA ASN A 195 -5.58 -17.58 2.33
C ASN A 195 -6.46 -16.41 2.82
N ASP A 196 -5.93 -15.59 3.73
CA ASP A 196 -6.66 -14.41 4.22
C ASP A 196 -6.75 -13.33 3.14
N LEU A 197 -5.68 -13.09 2.38
CA LEU A 197 -5.74 -12.17 1.24
C LEU A 197 -6.72 -12.66 0.17
N CYS A 198 -6.80 -13.97 -0.10
CA CYS A 198 -7.85 -14.53 -0.96
C CYS A 198 -9.26 -14.29 -0.39
N THR A 199 -9.43 -14.38 0.93
CA THR A 199 -10.71 -14.06 1.60
C THR A 199 -11.04 -12.57 1.46
N TYR A 200 -10.05 -11.69 1.58
CA TYR A 200 -10.17 -10.26 1.32
C TYR A 200 -10.59 -9.97 -0.12
N LEU A 201 -9.90 -10.52 -1.13
CA LEU A 201 -10.30 -10.37 -2.53
C LEU A 201 -11.72 -10.90 -2.78
N ALA A 202 -12.03 -12.10 -2.28
CA ALA A 202 -13.36 -12.69 -2.42
C ALA A 202 -14.46 -11.81 -1.82
N SER A 203 -14.16 -11.01 -0.79
CA SER A 203 -15.14 -10.12 -0.16
C SER A 203 -15.63 -8.98 -1.07
N TYR A 204 -14.87 -8.60 -2.11
CA TYR A 204 -15.30 -7.64 -3.14
C TYR A 204 -16.29 -8.27 -4.14
N MET A 205 -16.24 -9.58 -4.32
CA MET A 205 -16.94 -10.29 -5.40
C MET A 205 -18.18 -11.06 -4.92
N LYS A 206 -18.56 -10.89 -3.64
CA LYS A 206 -19.79 -11.47 -3.08
C LYS A 206 -21.01 -10.70 -3.58
N ASP A 207 -22.15 -11.39 -3.62
CA ASP A 207 -23.44 -10.74 -3.95
C ASP A 207 -23.83 -9.68 -2.88
N ASN A 208 -23.32 -9.85 -1.66
CA ASN A 208 -23.33 -8.82 -0.61
C ASN A 208 -21.88 -8.54 -0.17
N PRO A 209 -21.20 -7.59 -0.83
CA PRO A 209 -19.81 -7.28 -0.55
C PRO A 209 -19.64 -6.60 0.82
N PHE A 210 -18.40 -6.54 1.32
CA PHE A 210 -18.12 -5.98 2.65
C PHE A 210 -18.32 -4.45 2.72
N MET A 211 -18.41 -3.75 1.59
CA MET A 211 -18.75 -2.33 1.50
C MET A 211 -19.77 -2.15 0.36
N SER A 212 -20.41 -0.99 0.27
CA SER A 212 -21.43 -0.78 -0.76
C SER A 212 -20.85 -0.87 -2.17
N GLN A 213 -21.66 -1.38 -3.11
CA GLN A 213 -21.26 -1.52 -4.50
C GLN A 213 -20.82 -0.18 -5.11
N ALA A 214 -21.48 0.92 -4.74
CA ALA A 214 -21.12 2.26 -5.22
C ALA A 214 -19.68 2.66 -4.84
N ILE A 215 -19.20 2.26 -3.66
CA ILE A 215 -17.82 2.53 -3.24
C ILE A 215 -16.85 1.63 -4.01
N ILE A 216 -17.19 0.35 -4.19
CA ILE A 216 -16.37 -0.58 -4.97
C ILE A 216 -16.22 -0.09 -6.42
N ASP A 217 -17.33 0.28 -7.05
CA ASP A 217 -17.34 0.82 -8.42
C ASP A 217 -16.47 2.09 -8.52
N ARG A 218 -16.54 2.97 -7.52
CA ARG A 218 -15.69 4.16 -7.46
C ARG A 218 -14.21 3.82 -7.26
N MET A 219 -13.87 2.81 -6.45
CA MET A 219 -12.48 2.35 -6.31
C MET A 219 -11.91 1.79 -7.62
N TYR A 220 -12.78 1.18 -8.43
CA TYR A 220 -12.46 0.56 -9.72
C TYR A 220 -12.48 1.52 -10.91
N GLU A 221 -12.99 2.73 -10.75
CA GLU A 221 -13.00 3.72 -11.82
C GLU A 221 -11.62 4.41 -11.92
N PRO A 222 -10.96 4.36 -13.09
CA PRO A 222 -9.64 4.98 -13.27
C PRO A 222 -9.69 6.49 -13.01
N VAL A 223 -8.88 6.94 -12.06
CA VAL A 223 -8.57 8.37 -11.88
C VAL A 223 -7.44 8.77 -12.81
N TRP A 224 -6.46 7.88 -12.98
CA TRP A 224 -5.38 8.04 -13.93
C TRP A 224 -5.40 6.93 -14.98
N ARG A 225 -5.08 7.26 -16.23
CA ARG A 225 -4.91 6.31 -17.34
C ARG A 225 -3.50 6.43 -17.88
N PHE A 226 -2.78 5.32 -17.88
CA PHE A 226 -1.45 5.23 -18.50
C PHE A 226 -1.59 5.08 -20.01
N ASP A 227 -2.59 4.31 -20.45
CA ASP A 227 -3.01 4.16 -21.84
C ASP A 227 -4.48 3.69 -21.93
N GLU A 228 -4.88 3.13 -23.07
CA GLU A 228 -6.24 2.62 -23.29
C GLU A 228 -6.57 1.37 -22.46
N LYS A 229 -5.55 0.62 -22.03
CA LYS A 229 -5.65 -0.67 -21.35
C LYS A 229 -5.24 -0.61 -19.89
N GLU A 230 -4.49 0.39 -19.47
CA GLU A 230 -3.91 0.49 -18.13
C GLU A 230 -4.28 1.80 -17.42
N GLY A 231 -4.56 1.71 -16.13
CA GLY A 231 -4.85 2.85 -15.28
C GLY A 231 -4.72 2.56 -13.79
N TYR A 232 -5.06 3.54 -12.97
CA TYR A 232 -5.06 3.44 -11.52
C TYR A 232 -6.32 4.10 -10.96
N GLY A 233 -7.04 3.38 -10.10
CA GLY A 233 -8.23 3.84 -9.38
C GLY A 233 -7.87 4.33 -7.98
N LEU A 234 -8.69 3.97 -6.99
CA LEU A 234 -8.40 4.27 -5.58
C LEU A 234 -7.84 3.01 -4.92
N GLY A 235 -6.51 2.91 -4.84
CA GLY A 235 -5.80 1.77 -4.28
C GLY A 235 -5.77 0.50 -5.14
N TRP A 236 -6.12 0.60 -6.42
CA TRP A 236 -6.07 -0.52 -7.37
C TRP A 236 -5.46 -0.10 -8.70
N GLY A 237 -4.47 -0.85 -9.16
CA GLY A 237 -4.11 -0.88 -10.57
C GLY A 237 -5.23 -1.52 -11.38
N ILE A 238 -5.45 -1.03 -12.60
CA ILE A 238 -6.52 -1.45 -13.50
C ILE A 238 -5.87 -1.81 -14.82
N ARG A 239 -6.10 -3.03 -15.31
CA ARG A 239 -5.50 -3.50 -16.55
C ARG A 239 -6.47 -4.31 -17.38
N GLN A 240 -6.44 -4.14 -18.70
CA GLN A 240 -7.11 -5.04 -19.63
C GLN A 240 -6.16 -6.19 -20.01
N HIS A 241 -6.55 -7.42 -19.72
CA HIS A 241 -5.76 -8.63 -19.96
C HIS A 241 -6.66 -9.75 -20.52
N GLU A 242 -6.30 -10.29 -21.69
CA GLU A 242 -7.04 -11.37 -22.37
C GLU A 242 -8.57 -11.14 -22.48
N GLY A 243 -8.98 -9.88 -22.70
CA GLY A 243 -10.40 -9.50 -22.83
C GLY A 243 -11.13 -9.26 -21.50
N HIS A 244 -10.46 -9.42 -20.37
CA HIS A 244 -10.98 -9.14 -19.03
C HIS A 244 -10.40 -7.85 -18.45
N ILE A 245 -11.13 -7.21 -17.54
CA ILE A 245 -10.61 -6.13 -16.70
C ILE A 245 -10.14 -6.76 -15.39
N ILE A 246 -8.87 -6.55 -15.07
CA ILE A 246 -8.24 -7.02 -13.84
C ILE A 246 -7.99 -5.84 -12.91
N PHE A 247 -8.19 -6.06 -11.62
CA PHE A 247 -7.80 -5.14 -10.54
C PHE A 247 -6.66 -5.75 -9.76
N GLU A 248 -5.58 -5.00 -9.57
CA GLU A 248 -4.33 -5.55 -9.08
C GLU A 248 -3.57 -4.61 -8.14
N HIS A 249 -2.71 -5.21 -7.33
CA HIS A 249 -1.77 -4.45 -6.50
C HIS A 249 -0.52 -5.28 -6.19
N GLY A 250 0.63 -4.63 -6.28
CA GLY A 250 1.91 -5.19 -5.82
C GLY A 250 2.22 -4.74 -4.40
N GLY A 251 3.03 -5.52 -3.70
CA GLY A 251 3.59 -5.17 -2.40
C GLY A 251 5.03 -5.64 -2.36
N GLU A 252 5.93 -4.75 -1.96
CA GLU A 252 7.35 -5.05 -1.88
C GLU A 252 7.93 -4.36 -0.66
N PHE A 253 8.71 -5.13 0.10
CA PHE A 253 9.56 -4.63 1.16
C PHE A 253 10.80 -5.54 1.21
N PRO A 254 11.94 -5.07 1.73
CA PRO A 254 13.15 -5.88 1.83
C PRO A 254 12.92 -7.30 2.34
N GLY A 255 13.21 -8.28 1.48
CA GLY A 255 13.06 -9.70 1.73
C GLY A 255 11.64 -10.28 1.63
N VAL A 256 10.67 -9.52 1.13
CA VAL A 256 9.28 -9.98 0.94
C VAL A 256 8.65 -9.36 -0.30
N ASN A 257 7.88 -10.16 -1.02
CA ASN A 257 7.16 -9.72 -2.20
C ASN A 257 5.74 -10.32 -2.22
N ALA A 258 4.75 -9.52 -2.59
CA ALA A 258 3.38 -9.95 -2.74
C ALA A 258 2.75 -9.35 -4.00
N TYR A 259 1.84 -10.11 -4.60
CA TYR A 259 1.03 -9.62 -5.71
C TYR A 259 -0.37 -10.21 -5.64
N VAL A 260 -1.35 -9.34 -5.83
CA VAL A 260 -2.76 -9.74 -5.88
C VAL A 260 -3.37 -9.27 -7.18
N CYS A 261 -4.22 -10.10 -7.78
CA CYS A 261 -5.11 -9.65 -8.85
C CYS A 261 -6.47 -10.32 -8.73
N MET A 262 -7.50 -9.66 -9.24
CA MET A 262 -8.85 -10.20 -9.30
C MET A 262 -9.58 -9.77 -10.57
N VAL A 263 -10.51 -10.63 -11.00
CA VAL A 263 -11.43 -10.40 -12.12
C VAL A 263 -12.84 -10.55 -11.56
N PRO A 264 -13.46 -9.45 -11.07
CA PRO A 264 -14.76 -9.52 -10.40
C PRO A 264 -15.87 -10.10 -11.28
N SER A 265 -15.86 -9.81 -12.59
CA SER A 265 -16.83 -10.36 -13.54
C SER A 265 -16.80 -11.89 -13.59
N GLU A 266 -15.63 -12.48 -13.32
CA GLU A 266 -15.43 -13.92 -13.29
C GLU A 266 -15.44 -14.49 -11.86
N LYS A 267 -15.56 -13.67 -10.80
CA LYS A 267 -15.39 -14.12 -9.41
C LYS A 267 -14.08 -14.90 -9.20
N ILE A 268 -12.99 -14.47 -9.85
CA ILE A 268 -11.64 -15.05 -9.71
C ILE A 268 -10.75 -14.05 -8.97
N GLY A 269 -10.00 -14.53 -7.98
CA GLY A 269 -8.93 -13.78 -7.32
C GLY A 269 -7.71 -14.68 -7.17
N VAL A 270 -6.52 -14.10 -7.37
CA VAL A 270 -5.24 -14.78 -7.23
C VAL A 270 -4.36 -13.95 -6.32
N VAL A 271 -3.72 -14.64 -5.38
CA VAL A 271 -2.74 -14.06 -4.45
C VAL A 271 -1.46 -14.86 -4.55
N VAL A 272 -0.35 -14.15 -4.71
CA VAL A 272 1.01 -14.69 -4.59
C VAL A 272 1.70 -13.92 -3.48
N VAL A 273 2.23 -14.63 -2.50
CA VAL A 273 3.10 -14.07 -1.46
C VAL A 273 4.41 -14.85 -1.46
N SER A 274 5.52 -14.16 -1.24
CA SER A 274 6.86 -14.73 -1.24
C SER A 274 7.72 -14.07 -0.18
N ASN A 275 8.53 -14.87 0.49
CA ASN A 275 9.50 -14.42 1.48
C ASN A 275 10.86 -14.08 0.83
N HIS A 276 10.83 -13.60 -0.40
CA HIS A 276 12.00 -13.15 -1.15
C HIS A 276 11.62 -11.96 -2.06
N ASP A 277 12.38 -10.87 -1.96
CA ASP A 277 12.10 -9.59 -2.62
C ASP A 277 12.15 -9.67 -4.16
N GLU A 278 13.07 -10.44 -4.74
CA GLU A 278 13.17 -10.56 -6.21
C GLU A 278 12.23 -11.61 -6.84
N THR A 279 11.24 -12.11 -6.10
CA THR A 279 10.29 -13.08 -6.65
C THR A 279 9.45 -12.44 -7.75
N PRO A 280 9.32 -13.02 -8.96
CA PRO A 280 8.49 -12.48 -10.03
C PRO A 280 6.99 -12.78 -9.78
N SER A 281 6.48 -12.32 -8.65
CA SER A 281 5.14 -12.60 -8.12
C SER A 281 4.03 -12.23 -9.11
N GLN A 282 4.14 -11.08 -9.81
CA GLN A 282 3.18 -10.66 -10.85
C GLN A 282 3.10 -11.71 -11.97
N LYS A 283 4.24 -12.18 -12.48
CA LYS A 283 4.27 -13.17 -13.56
C LYS A 283 3.64 -14.49 -13.13
N ILE A 284 3.92 -14.92 -11.90
CA ILE A 284 3.31 -16.12 -11.30
C ILE A 284 1.80 -15.91 -11.17
N CYS A 285 1.38 -14.75 -10.67
CA CYS A 285 -0.02 -14.41 -10.45
C CYS A 285 -0.83 -14.46 -11.76
N TYR A 286 -0.29 -13.90 -12.84
CA TYR A 286 -0.93 -13.92 -14.16
C TYR A 286 -0.95 -15.31 -14.78
N ALA A 287 0.14 -16.09 -14.66
CA ALA A 287 0.15 -17.47 -15.15
C ALA A 287 -0.94 -18.34 -14.48
N VAL A 288 -1.17 -18.13 -13.18
CA VAL A 288 -2.26 -18.80 -12.44
C VAL A 288 -3.61 -18.27 -12.89
N LEU A 289 -3.78 -16.95 -13.05
CA LEU A 289 -5.01 -16.33 -13.54
C LEU A 289 -5.41 -16.88 -14.91
N ASP A 290 -4.50 -16.88 -15.87
CA ASP A 290 -4.73 -17.40 -17.23
C ASP A 290 -5.18 -18.86 -17.21
N SER A 291 -4.53 -19.68 -16.37
CA SER A 291 -4.90 -21.08 -16.19
C SER A 291 -6.31 -21.27 -15.61
N LEU A 292 -6.77 -20.35 -14.75
CA LEU A 292 -8.10 -20.40 -14.16
C LEU A 292 -9.18 -19.92 -15.14
N ILE A 293 -8.88 -18.90 -15.96
CA ILE A 293 -9.78 -18.39 -16.99
C ILE A 293 -9.99 -19.46 -18.07
N GLN A 294 -8.92 -20.09 -18.57
CA GLN A 294 -9.02 -21.15 -19.59
C GLN A 294 -9.89 -22.34 -19.12
N LYS A 295 -9.73 -22.76 -17.85
CA LYS A 295 -10.55 -23.85 -17.27
C LYS A 295 -12.04 -23.53 -17.17
N LYS A 296 -12.45 -22.25 -17.19
CA LYS A 296 -13.86 -21.87 -17.18
C LYS A 296 -14.49 -21.86 -18.56
N THR A 297 -13.67 -21.71 -19.60
CA THR A 297 -14.13 -21.69 -20.99
C THR A 297 -14.26 -23.09 -21.60
N ASP A 298 -13.65 -24.10 -20.96
CA ASP A 298 -13.77 -25.53 -21.28
C ASP A 298 -14.98 -26.21 -20.61
#